data_AF-A0A2B7WWH7-F1
#
_entry.id   AF-A0A2B7WWH7-F1
#
_cell.length_a   1.000
_cell.length_b   1.000
_cell.length_c   1.000
_cell.angle_alpha   90.00
_cell.angle_beta   90.00
_cell.angle_gamma   90.00
#
_symmetry.space_group_name_H-M   'P 1'
#
loop_
_entity.id
_entity.type
_entity.pdbx_description
1 polymer ?
#
loop_
_entity_poly.entity_id
_entity_poly.type
_entity_poly.pdbx_seq_one_letter_code
_entity_poly.pdbx_strand_id
1 'polypeptide(L)'
;MVGRTRKPVARPDCTETWESTTLSSILWPTIEEWVAWKDNFRKTSHNLPVAHPVYGSQSKLERRFIKVYEKDIKLHLPEVLGQYQISYERACLGFYPVNYGPSQCTCTTLNISTRDEDSSLWLSAARDILNLFWEHGARQLVKSLQVEIRNPEKMYCDVSKVLPDEALIQTLEAIQPDVLKTVNSLMTNIWTSIAYHLRVDYWAAY
;
A
#
# COMPACT_ATOMS: atom_id res chain seq x y z
N MET A 1 1.67 -18.48 15.88
CA MET A 1 1.80 -17.01 16.00
C MET A 1 2.03 -16.71 17.47
N VAL A 2 3.19 -16.17 17.84
CA VAL A 2 3.51 -15.80 19.22
C VAL A 2 3.46 -14.27 19.30
N GLY A 3 2.63 -13.71 20.19
CA GLY A 3 2.47 -12.27 20.31
C GLY A 3 1.78 -11.85 21.61
N ARG A 4 2.09 -10.64 22.07
CA ARG A 4 1.39 -9.97 23.17
C ARG A 4 0.89 -8.60 22.71
N THR A 5 -0.28 -8.22 23.18
CA THR A 5 -0.94 -6.94 22.85
C THR A 5 -1.07 -6.09 24.10
N ARG A 6 -0.75 -4.79 24.02
CA ARG A 6 -1.07 -3.82 25.08
C ARG A 6 -2.48 -3.27 24.86
N LYS A 7 -3.32 -3.21 25.90
CA LYS A 7 -4.63 -2.51 25.81
C LYS A 7 -4.39 -1.02 25.53
N PRO A 8 -5.12 -0.38 24.58
CA PRO A 8 -5.00 1.04 24.36
C PRO A 8 -5.44 1.82 25.61
N VAL A 9 -4.62 2.77 26.04
CA VAL A 9 -4.99 3.73 27.09
C VAL A 9 -5.62 4.92 26.38
N ALA A 10 -6.87 5.23 26.71
CA ALA A 10 -7.55 6.42 26.19
C ALA A 10 -6.80 7.69 26.62
N ARG A 11 -6.51 8.60 25.68
CA ARG A 11 -5.99 9.94 26.00
C ARG A 11 -7.14 10.96 26.05
N PRO A 12 -7.12 11.92 26.97
CA PRO A 12 -8.09 13.01 27.02
C PRO A 12 -7.79 14.08 25.97
N ASP A 13 -8.83 14.82 25.60
CA ASP A 13 -8.94 15.90 24.62
C ASP A 13 -7.67 16.71 24.35
N CYS A 14 -7.43 17.00 23.06
CA CYS A 14 -6.58 18.12 22.62
C CYS A 14 -7.26 18.81 21.43
N THR A 15 -8.02 19.86 21.76
CA THR A 15 -8.42 20.93 20.86
C THR A 15 -7.19 21.77 20.50
N GLU A 16 -6.73 21.69 19.25
CA GLU A 16 -5.98 22.80 18.64
C GLU A 16 -6.03 22.71 17.10
N THR A 17 -6.45 23.84 16.52
CA THR A 17 -6.78 24.09 15.11
C THR A 17 -5.53 24.36 14.28
N TRP A 18 -5.28 23.56 13.25
CA TRP A 18 -4.54 23.95 12.04
C TRP A 18 -5.18 23.31 10.81
N GLU A 19 -5.36 24.11 9.77
CA GLU A 19 -6.26 23.87 8.64
C GLU A 19 -5.85 22.71 7.73
N SER A 20 -6.86 21.91 7.38
CA SER A 20 -6.97 20.90 6.32
C SER A 20 -5.77 19.96 6.05
N THR A 21 -5.42 19.13 7.02
CA THR A 21 -4.99 17.76 6.72
C THR A 21 -5.87 16.83 7.53
N THR A 22 -6.92 16.28 6.90
CA THR A 22 -7.74 15.23 7.53
C THR A 22 -6.92 13.95 7.65
N LEU A 23 -6.03 13.90 8.64
CA LEU A 23 -5.58 12.69 9.32
C LEU A 23 -6.74 12.23 10.22
N SER A 24 -7.85 11.82 9.61
CA SER A 24 -8.90 11.14 10.37
C SER A 24 -8.32 9.81 10.87
N SER A 25 -8.08 9.71 12.18
CA SER A 25 -7.53 8.55 12.89
C SER A 25 -6.18 8.05 12.35
N ILE A 26 -5.09 8.24 13.11
CA ILE A 26 -3.78 7.67 12.80
C ILE A 26 -3.88 6.14 12.89
N LEU A 27 -4.32 5.49 11.80
CA LEU A 27 -4.03 4.09 11.56
C LEU A 27 -2.54 4.04 11.21
N TRP A 28 -1.76 3.45 12.10
CA TRP A 28 -0.38 3.12 11.80
C TRP A 28 -0.35 2.14 10.63
N PRO A 29 0.53 2.34 9.62
CA PRO A 29 0.62 1.43 8.50
C PRO A 29 1.05 0.04 8.97
N THR A 30 0.56 -1.00 8.30
CA THR A 30 1.09 -2.36 8.49
C THR A 30 2.55 -2.44 8.06
N ILE A 31 3.26 -3.50 8.47
CA ILE A 31 4.66 -3.69 8.04
C ILE A 31 4.75 -3.80 6.52
N GLU A 32 3.78 -4.45 5.88
CA GLU A 32 3.68 -4.53 4.43
C GLU A 32 3.49 -3.16 3.78
N GLU A 33 2.59 -2.31 4.32
CA GLU A 33 2.38 -0.94 3.85
C GLU A 33 3.61 -0.06 4.04
N TRP A 34 4.27 -0.17 5.20
CA TRP A 34 5.48 0.59 5.52
C TRP A 34 6.64 0.25 4.60
N VAL A 35 6.86 -1.05 4.33
CA VAL A 35 7.92 -1.47 3.42
C VAL A 35 7.57 -1.12 1.99
N ALA A 36 6.32 -1.31 1.57
CA ALA A 36 5.86 -0.90 0.24
C ALA A 36 6.05 0.61 0.00
N TRP A 37 5.86 1.45 1.02
CA TRP A 37 6.08 2.89 0.93
C TRP A 37 7.55 3.28 0.69
N LYS A 38 8.49 2.48 1.20
CA LYS A 38 9.94 2.70 1.03
C LYS A 38 10.50 2.08 -0.25
N ASP A 39 9.66 1.38 -1.00
CA ASP A 39 10.07 0.70 -2.22
C ASP A 39 10.38 1.70 -3.34
N ASN A 40 11.54 1.53 -3.95
CA ASN A 40 11.96 2.35 -5.09
C ASN A 40 11.32 1.88 -6.39
N PHE A 41 10.90 0.63 -6.49
CA PHE A 41 10.28 0.02 -7.67
C PHE A 41 8.75 0.13 -7.64
N ARG A 42 8.24 1.13 -6.92
CA ARG A 42 6.82 1.41 -6.78
C ARG A 42 6.58 2.88 -6.44
N LYS A 43 5.69 3.56 -7.17
CA LYS A 43 5.26 4.93 -6.87
C LYS A 43 3.76 5.09 -7.06
N THR A 44 3.15 5.87 -6.18
CA THR A 44 1.72 6.16 -6.16
C THR A 44 1.47 7.65 -6.28
N SER A 45 0.35 8.05 -6.87
CA SER A 45 0.03 9.46 -7.07
C SER A 45 -0.19 10.24 -5.76
N HIS A 46 -0.74 9.62 -4.70
CA HIS A 46 -1.02 10.28 -3.43
C HIS A 46 -1.14 9.40 -2.16
N ASN A 47 -1.77 8.21 -2.19
CA ASN A 47 -1.85 7.35 -0.97
C ASN A 47 -0.73 6.32 -0.91
N LEU A 48 -0.75 5.47 0.13
CA LEU A 48 0.13 4.32 0.25
C LEU A 48 -0.01 3.35 -0.94
N PRO A 49 1.08 2.68 -1.35
CA PRO A 49 1.00 1.62 -2.35
C PRO A 49 0.17 0.43 -1.88
N VAL A 50 -0.48 -0.26 -2.82
CA VAL A 50 -1.34 -1.42 -2.51
C VAL A 50 -0.50 -2.59 -2.00
N ALA A 51 -0.34 -2.78 -0.69
CA ALA A 51 0.53 -3.83 -0.17
C ALA A 51 0.20 -5.24 -0.71
N HIS A 52 1.25 -6.07 -0.84
CA HIS A 52 1.14 -7.43 -1.35
C HIS A 52 0.72 -8.42 -0.23
N PRO A 53 -0.06 -9.46 -0.54
CA PRO A 53 -0.62 -9.79 -1.85
C PRO A 53 -1.84 -8.94 -2.20
N VAL A 54 -1.95 -8.59 -3.47
CA VAL A 54 -2.97 -7.68 -3.98
C VAL A 54 -4.32 -8.41 -4.12
N TYR A 55 -5.21 -8.23 -3.14
CA TYR A 55 -6.60 -8.72 -3.21
C TYR A 55 -7.50 -7.69 -3.91
N GLY A 56 -7.41 -7.61 -5.23
CA GLY A 56 -8.26 -6.75 -6.05
C GLY A 56 -9.55 -7.42 -6.50
N SER A 57 -10.62 -6.63 -6.68
CA SER A 57 -11.77 -7.05 -7.49
C SER A 57 -12.19 -5.96 -8.46
N GLN A 58 -12.47 -6.32 -9.71
CA GLN A 58 -13.09 -5.42 -10.70
C GLN A 58 -14.61 -5.33 -10.55
N SER A 59 -15.25 -6.28 -9.85
CA SER A 59 -16.72 -6.38 -9.77
C SER A 59 -17.40 -5.20 -9.07
N LYS A 60 -16.63 -4.38 -8.35
CA LYS A 60 -17.12 -3.21 -7.61
C LYS A 60 -17.01 -1.89 -8.37
N LEU A 61 -16.42 -1.89 -9.57
CA LEU A 61 -16.25 -0.66 -10.36
C LEU A 61 -17.55 -0.24 -11.05
N GLU A 62 -17.87 1.05 -10.99
CA GLU A 62 -19.01 1.60 -11.71
C GLU A 62 -18.81 1.49 -13.24
N ARG A 63 -19.81 0.99 -13.97
CA ARG A 63 -19.74 0.80 -15.43
C ARG A 63 -19.39 2.08 -16.19
N ARG A 64 -19.87 3.25 -15.73
CA ARG A 64 -19.56 4.54 -16.36
C ARG A 64 -18.08 4.87 -16.20
N PHE A 65 -17.53 4.65 -15.02
CA PHE A 65 -16.11 4.84 -14.76
C PHE A 65 -15.22 3.89 -15.60
N ILE A 66 -15.62 2.62 -15.73
CA ILE A 66 -14.92 1.67 -16.63
C ILE A 66 -14.92 2.18 -18.08
N LYS A 67 -16.02 2.77 -18.56
CA LYS A 67 -16.09 3.33 -19.91
C LYS A 67 -15.13 4.50 -20.10
N VAL A 68 -15.01 5.40 -19.10
CA VAL A 68 -14.03 6.49 -19.12
C VAL A 68 -12.62 5.90 -19.24
N TYR A 69 -12.29 4.90 -18.43
CA TYR A 69 -10.99 4.24 -18.52
C TYR A 69 -10.73 3.64 -19.91
N GLU A 70 -11.64 2.81 -20.44
CA GLU A 70 -11.41 2.09 -21.69
C GLU A 70 -11.40 3.00 -22.93
N LYS A 71 -12.23 4.06 -22.95
CA LYS A 71 -12.36 4.94 -24.11
C LYS A 71 -11.44 6.15 -24.09
N ASP A 72 -11.24 6.74 -22.91
CA ASP A 72 -10.62 8.05 -22.81
C ASP A 72 -9.22 7.95 -22.21
N ILE A 73 -9.00 7.08 -21.23
CA ILE A 73 -7.71 7.04 -20.52
C ILE A 73 -6.73 6.06 -21.18
N LYS A 74 -7.17 4.82 -21.41
CA LYS A 74 -6.32 3.73 -21.86
C LYS A 74 -5.62 4.01 -23.19
N LEU A 75 -6.27 4.78 -24.07
CA LEU A 75 -5.71 5.17 -25.36
C LEU A 75 -4.57 6.20 -25.25
N HIS A 76 -4.61 7.07 -24.24
CA HIS A 76 -3.59 8.11 -24.04
C HIS A 76 -2.46 7.67 -23.11
N LEU A 77 -2.57 6.52 -22.44
CA LEU A 77 -1.52 5.99 -21.56
C LEU A 77 -0.14 5.90 -22.25
N PRO A 78 0.00 5.36 -23.48
CA PRO A 78 1.31 5.30 -24.15
C PRO A 78 1.93 6.68 -24.36
N GLU A 79 1.12 7.67 -24.70
CA GLU A 79 1.59 9.03 -24.95
C GLU A 79 2.09 9.68 -23.65
N VAL A 80 1.27 9.64 -22.59
CA VAL A 80 1.64 10.20 -21.28
C VAL A 80 2.89 9.51 -20.74
N LEU A 81 2.93 8.17 -20.74
CA LEU A 81 4.10 7.43 -20.25
C LEU A 81 5.34 7.67 -21.12
N GLY A 82 5.17 7.86 -22.43
CA GLY A 82 6.23 8.19 -23.37
C GLY A 82 6.92 9.53 -23.08
N GLN A 83 6.18 10.54 -22.61
CA GLN A 83 6.76 11.83 -22.18
C GLN A 83 7.75 11.67 -21.03
N TYR A 84 7.54 10.65 -20.20
CA TYR A 84 8.40 10.29 -19.08
C TYR A 84 9.41 9.19 -19.40
N GLN A 85 9.47 8.74 -20.66
CA GLN A 85 10.30 7.62 -21.12
C GLN A 85 10.03 6.31 -20.35
N ILE A 86 8.78 6.12 -19.91
CA ILE A 86 8.36 4.92 -19.18
C ILE A 86 7.76 3.93 -20.16
N SER A 87 8.37 2.75 -20.27
CA SER A 87 7.77 1.60 -20.94
C SER A 87 6.70 0.97 -20.03
N TYR A 88 5.65 0.37 -20.58
CA TYR A 88 4.70 -0.38 -19.77
C TYR A 88 4.23 -1.64 -20.48
N GLU A 89 4.03 -2.70 -19.70
CA GLU A 89 3.58 -4.00 -20.21
C GLU A 89 2.08 -4.20 -19.99
N ARG A 90 1.56 -3.64 -18.90
CA ARG A 90 0.19 -3.90 -18.46
C ARG A 90 -0.36 -2.72 -17.68
N ALA A 91 -1.61 -2.37 -17.96
CA ALA A 91 -2.39 -1.43 -17.18
C ALA A 91 -3.68 -2.13 -16.71
N CYS A 92 -3.96 -2.08 -15.40
CA CYS A 92 -5.08 -2.76 -14.78
C CYS A 92 -5.79 -1.90 -13.77
N LEU A 93 -7.06 -1.62 -14.05
CA LEU A 93 -7.96 -0.97 -13.12
C LEU A 93 -8.54 -2.00 -12.15
N GLY A 94 -8.56 -1.68 -10.86
CA GLY A 94 -9.11 -2.54 -9.82
C GLY A 94 -9.53 -1.77 -8.57
N PHE A 95 -10.33 -2.44 -7.72
CA PHE A 95 -10.71 -1.94 -6.41
C PHE A 95 -9.86 -2.62 -5.34
N TYR A 96 -9.11 -1.84 -4.56
CA TYR A 96 -8.14 -2.35 -3.59
C TYR A 96 -8.43 -1.83 -2.19
N PRO A 97 -8.23 -2.65 -1.15
CA PRO A 97 -8.23 -2.15 0.22
C PRO A 97 -7.05 -1.18 0.42
N VAL A 98 -7.32 -0.04 1.06
CA VAL A 98 -6.29 0.99 1.33
C VAL A 98 -5.45 0.60 2.54
N ASN A 99 -5.98 -0.23 3.44
CA ASN A 99 -5.29 -0.73 4.61
C ASN A 99 -5.59 -2.22 4.84
N TYR A 100 -4.62 -2.97 5.39
CA TYR A 100 -4.85 -4.26 6.05
C TYR A 100 -5.48 -4.03 7.42
N GLY A 101 -6.76 -3.70 7.45
CA GLY A 101 -7.50 -3.47 8.70
C GLY A 101 -9.02 -3.63 8.53
N PRO A 102 -9.78 -3.69 9.63
CA PRO A 102 -11.24 -3.79 9.59
C PRO A 102 -11.90 -2.56 8.94
N SER A 103 -11.15 -1.47 8.72
CA SER A 103 -11.61 -0.35 7.91
C SER A 103 -11.72 -0.78 6.45
N GLN A 104 -12.94 -0.97 5.98
CA GLN A 104 -13.29 -1.33 4.60
C GLN A 104 -13.03 -0.19 3.59
N CYS A 105 -12.10 0.72 3.90
CA CYS A 105 -11.71 1.80 3.00
C CYS A 105 -11.04 1.17 1.78
N THR A 106 -11.67 1.39 0.64
CA THR A 106 -11.23 0.88 -0.64
C THR A 106 -10.90 2.04 -1.55
N CYS A 107 -9.91 1.85 -2.41
CA CYS A 107 -9.48 2.81 -3.41
C CYS A 107 -9.51 2.14 -4.77
N THR A 108 -10.10 2.84 -5.74
CA THR A 108 -9.94 2.45 -7.14
C THR A 108 -8.51 2.76 -7.53
N THR A 109 -7.75 1.78 -7.96
CA THR A 109 -6.36 2.00 -8.40
C THR A 109 -6.18 1.52 -9.83
N LEU A 110 -5.57 2.35 -10.65
CA LEU A 110 -4.96 1.94 -11.90
C LEU A 110 -3.52 1.51 -11.60
N ASN A 111 -3.24 0.22 -11.72
CA ASN A 111 -1.89 -0.33 -11.62
C ASN A 111 -1.26 -0.43 -13.00
N ILE A 112 -0.09 0.17 -13.16
CA ILE A 112 0.72 0.16 -14.38
C ILE A 112 2.00 -0.61 -14.07
N SER A 113 2.18 -1.73 -14.76
CA SER A 113 3.39 -2.54 -14.65
C SER A 113 4.40 -2.13 -15.72
N THR A 114 5.64 -1.90 -15.30
CA THR A 114 6.80 -1.63 -16.13
C THR A 114 7.96 -2.56 -15.78
N ARG A 115 8.93 -2.71 -16.67
CA ARG A 115 10.23 -3.33 -16.38
C ARG A 115 11.34 -2.31 -16.13
N ASP A 116 11.02 -1.02 -16.25
CA ASP A 116 12.00 0.04 -16.05
C ASP A 116 12.49 0.02 -14.59
N GLU A 117 13.71 0.53 -14.41
CA GLU A 117 14.38 0.57 -13.11
C GLU A 117 14.56 1.99 -12.58
N ASP A 118 14.62 2.98 -13.47
CA ASP A 118 14.66 4.39 -13.10
C ASP A 118 13.25 4.86 -12.73
N SER A 119 13.00 4.97 -11.42
CA SER A 119 11.72 5.40 -10.88
C SER A 119 11.61 6.89 -10.57
N SER A 120 12.63 7.68 -10.93
CA SER A 120 12.71 9.11 -10.60
C SER A 120 11.51 9.92 -11.11
N LEU A 121 10.95 9.54 -12.26
CA LEU A 121 9.84 10.23 -12.91
C LEU A 121 8.47 9.54 -12.72
N TRP A 122 8.42 8.37 -12.07
CA TRP A 122 7.17 7.60 -11.97
C TRP A 122 6.09 8.31 -11.15
N LEU A 123 6.47 9.06 -10.12
CA LEU A 123 5.51 9.83 -9.33
C LEU A 123 4.83 10.91 -10.18
N SER A 124 5.60 11.63 -11.01
CA SER A 124 5.08 12.66 -11.91
C SER A 124 4.15 12.04 -12.95
N ALA A 125 4.57 10.95 -13.60
CA ALA A 125 3.73 10.21 -14.54
C ALA A 125 2.42 9.72 -13.90
N ALA A 126 2.47 9.16 -12.70
CA ALA A 126 1.28 8.71 -11.98
C ALA A 126 0.31 9.85 -11.66
N ARG A 127 0.82 11.05 -11.35
CA ARG A 127 0.00 12.24 -11.10
C ARG A 127 -0.64 12.76 -12.38
N ASP A 128 0.07 12.76 -13.49
CA ASP A 128 -0.48 13.22 -14.77
C ASP A 128 -1.56 12.30 -15.31
N ILE A 129 -1.39 10.99 -15.17
CA ILE A 129 -2.44 10.02 -15.51
C ILE A 129 -3.67 10.22 -14.60
N LEU A 130 -3.46 10.54 -13.31
CA LEU A 130 -4.55 10.85 -12.41
C LEU A 130 -5.26 12.17 -12.80
N ASN A 131 -4.51 13.19 -13.23
CA ASN A 131 -5.07 14.42 -13.77
C ASN A 131 -5.91 14.16 -15.02
N LEU A 132 -5.44 13.30 -15.93
CA LEU A 132 -6.17 12.89 -17.13
C LEU A 132 -7.53 12.28 -16.77
N PHE A 133 -7.59 11.41 -15.74
CA PHE A 133 -8.89 10.92 -15.25
C PHE A 133 -9.82 12.05 -14.81
N TRP A 134 -9.30 13.05 -14.09
CA TRP A 134 -10.10 14.17 -13.61
C TRP A 134 -10.60 15.07 -14.74
N GLU A 135 -9.78 15.33 -15.75
CA GLU A 135 -10.15 16.07 -16.96
C GLU A 135 -11.29 15.37 -17.72
N HIS A 136 -11.31 14.04 -17.72
CA HIS A 136 -12.39 13.23 -18.29
C HIS A 136 -13.57 12.96 -17.32
N GLY A 137 -13.72 13.77 -16.26
CA GLY A 137 -14.90 13.76 -15.40
C GLY A 137 -14.97 12.63 -14.38
N ALA A 138 -13.88 11.87 -14.17
CA ALA A 138 -13.87 10.75 -13.23
C ALA A 138 -14.23 11.14 -11.79
N ARG A 139 -13.98 12.40 -11.37
CA ARG A 139 -14.27 12.88 -10.00
C ARG A 139 -15.72 12.66 -9.58
N GLN A 140 -16.66 12.64 -10.53
CA GLN A 140 -18.09 12.44 -10.25
C GLN A 140 -18.49 10.97 -10.20
N LEU A 141 -17.62 10.06 -10.63
CA LEU A 141 -17.92 8.64 -10.85
C LEU A 141 -17.21 7.72 -9.86
N VAL A 142 -16.29 8.24 -9.06
CA VAL A 142 -15.51 7.44 -8.12
C VAL A 142 -15.18 8.23 -6.86
N LYS A 143 -15.34 7.58 -5.70
CA LYS A 143 -15.06 8.19 -4.40
C LYS A 143 -13.57 8.45 -4.17
N SER A 144 -12.73 7.54 -4.65
CA SER A 144 -11.28 7.59 -4.49
C SER A 144 -10.61 6.89 -5.68
N LEU A 145 -9.60 7.55 -6.24
CA LEU A 145 -8.86 7.07 -7.41
C LEU A 145 -7.38 7.33 -7.24
N GLN A 146 -6.57 6.29 -7.44
CA GLN A 146 -5.11 6.30 -7.41
C GLN A 146 -4.55 5.74 -8.71
N VAL A 147 -3.36 6.21 -9.06
CA VAL A 147 -2.51 5.58 -10.08
C VAL A 147 -1.26 5.11 -9.38
N GLU A 148 -0.86 3.90 -9.71
CA GLU A 148 0.35 3.28 -9.19
C GLU A 148 1.17 2.71 -10.35
N ILE A 149 2.43 3.12 -10.43
CA ILE A 149 3.41 2.57 -11.36
C ILE A 149 4.36 1.67 -10.55
N ARG A 150 4.60 0.46 -11.03
CA ARG A 150 5.39 -0.55 -10.34
C ARG A 150 6.19 -1.43 -11.28
N ASN A 151 7.31 -1.94 -10.80
CA ASN A 151 8.04 -3.01 -11.44
C ASN A 151 7.84 -4.32 -10.65
N PRO A 152 6.97 -5.24 -11.13
CA PRO A 152 6.63 -6.45 -10.39
C PRO A 152 7.80 -7.41 -10.15
N GLU A 153 8.88 -7.31 -10.93
CA GLU A 153 10.07 -8.16 -10.82
C GLU A 153 11.05 -7.68 -9.74
N LYS A 154 10.97 -6.39 -9.35
CA LYS A 154 11.88 -5.77 -8.37
C LYS A 154 11.21 -5.20 -7.14
N MET A 155 9.90 -4.96 -7.20
CA MET A 155 9.16 -4.44 -6.05
C MET A 155 9.13 -5.47 -4.91
N TYR A 156 9.09 -4.96 -3.69
CA TYR A 156 8.87 -5.73 -2.49
C TYR A 156 7.52 -6.44 -2.56
N CYS A 157 7.58 -7.77 -2.57
CA CYS A 157 6.41 -8.63 -2.61
C CYS A 157 6.40 -9.67 -1.49
N ASP A 158 7.33 -9.60 -0.53
CA ASP A 158 7.37 -10.56 0.57
C ASP A 158 6.03 -10.64 1.31
N VAL A 159 5.73 -11.80 1.86
CA VAL A 159 4.58 -12.03 2.74
C VAL A 159 4.99 -12.68 4.05
N SER A 160 4.18 -12.41 5.07
CA SER A 160 4.35 -12.99 6.40
C SER A 160 3.81 -14.42 6.42
N LYS A 161 4.68 -15.41 6.65
CA LYS A 161 4.33 -16.82 6.92
C LYS A 161 4.50 -17.16 8.41
N VAL A 162 3.78 -18.21 8.82
CA VAL A 162 3.94 -18.82 10.13
C VAL A 162 5.36 -19.41 10.24
N LEU A 163 5.94 -19.31 11.43
CA LEU A 163 7.24 -19.91 11.73
C LEU A 163 7.16 -21.43 11.56
N PRO A 164 8.08 -22.07 10.81
CA PRO A 164 7.95 -23.46 10.41
C PRO A 164 8.44 -24.46 11.47
N ASP A 165 9.19 -24.00 12.48
CA ASP A 165 9.97 -24.85 13.38
C ASP A 165 9.68 -24.55 14.85
N GLU A 166 9.43 -25.61 15.61
CA GLU A 166 9.17 -25.56 17.05
C GLU A 166 10.41 -25.11 17.84
N ALA A 167 11.62 -25.53 17.43
CA ALA A 167 12.85 -25.11 18.10
C ALA A 167 13.11 -23.61 17.93
N LEU A 168 12.85 -23.07 16.73
CA LEU A 168 12.84 -21.63 16.48
C LEU A 168 11.79 -20.91 17.32
N ILE A 169 10.57 -21.45 17.44
CA ILE A 169 9.53 -20.87 18.30
C ILE A 169 10.00 -20.79 19.75
N GLN A 170 10.53 -21.89 20.31
CA GLN A 170 11.06 -21.92 21.67
C GLN A 170 12.22 -20.94 21.88
N THR A 171 13.09 -20.80 20.88
CA THR A 171 14.18 -19.81 20.92
C THR A 171 13.64 -18.38 20.97
N LEU A 172 12.63 -18.07 20.16
CA LEU A 172 11.99 -16.75 20.15
C LEU A 172 11.23 -16.46 21.44
N GLU A 173 10.61 -17.48 22.05
CA GLU A 173 9.98 -17.39 23.36
C GLU A 173 11.01 -17.14 24.47
N ALA A 174 12.17 -17.81 24.42
CA ALA A 174 13.24 -17.63 25.39
C ALA A 174 13.81 -16.21 25.39
N ILE A 175 13.97 -15.58 24.22
CA ILE A 175 14.48 -14.19 24.11
C ILE A 175 13.38 -13.12 24.27
N GLN A 176 12.10 -13.52 24.30
CA GLN A 176 10.97 -12.59 24.35
C GLN A 176 11.07 -11.56 25.49
N PRO A 177 11.48 -11.90 26.73
CA PRO A 177 11.60 -10.94 27.81
C PRO A 177 12.60 -9.80 27.51
N ASP A 178 13.73 -10.13 26.89
CA ASP A 178 14.79 -9.17 26.56
C ASP A 178 14.37 -8.26 25.41
N VAL A 179 13.69 -8.82 24.40
CA VAL A 179 13.09 -8.04 23.32
C VAL A 179 12.06 -7.06 23.89
N LEU A 180 11.17 -7.53 24.77
CA LEU A 180 10.15 -6.68 25.40
C LEU A 180 10.77 -5.57 26.25
N LYS A 181 11.81 -5.88 27.02
CA LYS A 181 12.56 -4.89 27.81
C LYS A 181 13.16 -3.82 26.90
N THR A 182 13.80 -4.23 25.82
CA THR A 182 14.43 -3.34 24.84
C THR A 182 13.40 -2.43 24.17
N VAL A 183 12.31 -3.01 23.65
CA VAL A 183 11.22 -2.26 23.00
C VAL A 183 10.56 -1.28 23.96
N ASN A 184 10.33 -1.66 25.23
CA ASN A 184 9.80 -0.73 26.23
C ASN A 184 10.74 0.47 26.49
N SER A 185 12.04 0.22 26.51
CA SER A 185 13.04 1.28 26.73
C SER A 185 13.20 2.22 25.54
N LEU A 186 13.14 1.70 24.31
CA LEU A 186 13.41 2.47 23.10
C LEU A 186 12.14 3.07 22.46
N MET A 187 11.00 2.41 22.63
CA MET A 187 9.74 2.74 21.94
C MET A 187 8.61 3.00 22.93
N THR A 188 8.86 3.83 23.94
CA THR A 188 7.85 4.14 24.96
C THR A 188 6.60 4.77 24.33
N ASN A 189 5.45 4.11 24.49
CA ASN A 189 4.13 4.52 24.00
C ASN A 189 3.91 4.51 22.46
N ILE A 190 4.78 3.84 21.70
CA ILE A 190 4.70 3.82 20.22
C ILE A 190 4.35 2.44 19.65
N TRP A 191 4.50 1.37 20.45
CA TRP A 191 4.21 0.00 20.00
C TRP A 191 2.89 -0.53 20.57
N THR A 192 2.22 -1.39 19.80
CA THR A 192 0.91 -2.00 20.16
C THR A 192 1.03 -3.51 20.36
N SER A 193 1.83 -4.18 19.54
CA SER A 193 2.18 -5.59 19.66
C SER A 193 3.59 -5.85 19.12
N ILE A 194 4.15 -7.00 19.53
CA ILE A 194 5.37 -7.56 18.95
C ILE A 194 4.99 -8.94 18.43
N ALA A 195 5.29 -9.21 17.16
CA ALA A 195 4.99 -10.48 16.50
C ALA A 195 6.20 -10.94 15.70
N TYR A 196 6.45 -12.25 15.74
CA TYR A 196 7.47 -12.90 14.94
C TYR A 196 6.82 -13.61 13.76
N HIS A 197 7.38 -13.41 12.57
CA HIS A 197 6.93 -14.03 11.33
C HIS A 197 8.13 -14.30 10.42
N LEU A 198 8.01 -15.31 9.57
CA LEU A 198 8.96 -15.54 8.49
C LEU A 198 8.55 -14.67 7.30
N ARG A 199 9.45 -13.86 6.76
CA ARG A 199 9.24 -13.18 5.48
C ARG A 199 9.72 -14.10 4.37
N VAL A 200 8.84 -14.35 3.41
CA VAL A 200 9.16 -15.14 2.21
C VAL A 200 8.70 -14.38 0.98
N ASP A 201 9.44 -14.52 -0.12
CA ASP A 201 9.01 -14.04 -1.42
C ASP A 201 7.66 -14.69 -1.76
N TYR A 202 6.66 -13.87 -2.11
CA TYR A 202 5.32 -14.33 -2.43
C TYR A 202 5.29 -15.30 -3.60
N TRP A 203 6.14 -15.10 -4.62
CA TRP A 203 6.21 -15.96 -5.80
C TRP A 203 6.93 -17.28 -5.53
N ALA A 204 7.80 -17.33 -4.52
CA ALA A 204 8.41 -18.57 -4.06
C ALA A 204 7.53 -19.32 -3.03
N ALA A 205 6.52 -18.64 -2.48
CA ALA A 205 5.67 -19.16 -1.42
C ALA A 205 4.48 -20.02 -1.91
N TYR A 206 4.17 -19.96 -3.21
CA TYR A 206 3.05 -20.60 -3.92
C TYR A 206 3.49 -21.10 -5.29
#